data_AF-A0A137NT31-F1
#
_entry.id   AF-A0A137NT31-F1
#
_cell.length_a   1.000
_cell.length_b   1.000
_cell.length_c   1.000
_cell.angle_alpha   90.00
_cell.angle_beta   90.00
_cell.angle_gamma   90.00
#
_symmetry.space_group_name_H-M   'P 1'
#
loop_
_entity.id
_entity.type
_entity.pdbx_description
1 polymer ?
#
loop_
_entity_poly.entity_id
_entity_poly.type
_entity_poly.pdbx_seq_one_letter_code
_entity_poly.pdbx_strand_id
1 'polypeptide(L)'
;MSDIKKSQPSKRLVKLSKLLSLTLRHKAIDQGFKINSEGYINLYELLNSDIYKNYKLDEIVKVVKDNEKNRFKLSRNPSDESKTEENLLENSDEVNYWFIKANQGHSIQIENLELTPILNHSDFPTIIHGTYEDKWELIKTQGLNRMSRNHIHFSIGLPGDGEVISGMRTSCKVLIYINLKKAIEDKIPFYISSNKVVLCPGILNTGILTPEYFEKVVSKSGIELEF
;
A
#
# COMPACT_ATOMS: atom_id res chain seq x y z
N MET A 1 -15.20 22.94 19.55
CA MET A 1 -14.86 21.51 19.73
C MET A 1 -13.39 21.38 19.40
N SER A 2 -12.60 20.94 20.37
CA SER A 2 -11.13 20.93 20.31
C SER A 2 -10.61 19.99 19.22
N ASP A 3 -9.86 20.54 18.26
CA ASP A 3 -9.03 19.77 17.34
C ASP A 3 -8.04 18.91 18.15
N ILE A 4 -8.33 17.62 18.26
CA ILE A 4 -7.38 16.64 18.79
C ILE A 4 -6.27 16.53 17.74
N LYS A 5 -5.23 17.35 17.87
CA LYS A 5 -3.98 17.15 17.14
C LYS A 5 -3.46 15.77 17.48
N LYS A 6 -3.59 14.80 16.57
CA LYS A 6 -2.92 13.49 16.69
C LYS A 6 -1.45 13.74 16.98
N SER A 7 -0.98 13.30 18.15
CA SER A 7 0.43 13.44 18.55
C SER A 7 1.29 12.69 17.54
N GLN A 8 2.42 13.27 17.10
CA GLN A 8 3.31 12.56 16.18
C GLN A 8 3.71 11.19 16.76
N PRO A 9 3.68 10.11 15.94
CA PRO A 9 4.04 8.79 16.42
C PRO A 9 5.48 8.76 16.88
N SER A 10 5.75 8.05 17.98
CA SER A 10 7.10 7.98 18.54
C SER A 10 8.09 7.43 17.50
N LYS A 11 9.36 7.87 17.56
CA LYS A 11 10.43 7.38 16.68
C LYS A 11 10.51 5.84 16.67
N ARG A 12 10.15 5.19 17.78
CA ARG A 12 10.11 3.75 17.93
C ARG A 12 9.00 3.11 17.10
N LEU A 13 7.77 3.63 17.14
CA LEU A 13 6.66 3.13 16.34
C LEU A 13 6.88 3.35 14.83
N VAL A 14 7.53 4.46 14.46
CA VAL A 14 7.93 4.70 13.05
C VAL A 14 8.93 3.65 12.56
N LYS A 15 9.90 3.26 13.39
CA LYS A 15 10.85 2.18 13.08
C LYS A 15 10.13 0.84 12.93
N LEU A 16 9.23 0.51 13.87
CA LEU A 16 8.41 -0.70 13.81
C LEU A 16 7.55 -0.75 12.54
N SER A 17 6.88 0.35 12.17
CA SER A 17 6.09 0.44 10.95
C SER A 17 6.91 0.20 9.67
N LYS A 18 8.13 0.74 9.61
CA LYS A 18 9.06 0.47 8.49
C LYS A 18 9.51 -0.99 8.47
N LEU A 19 9.80 -1.57 9.63
CA LEU A 19 10.20 -2.97 9.77
C LEU A 19 9.07 -3.92 9.34
N LEU A 20 7.84 -3.69 9.81
CA LEU A 20 6.64 -4.43 9.36
C LEU A 20 6.43 -4.29 7.86
N SER A 21 6.59 -3.09 7.30
CA SER A 21 6.49 -2.90 5.85
C SER A 21 7.54 -3.71 5.09
N LEU A 22 8.77 -3.80 5.61
CA LEU A 22 9.85 -4.59 4.99
C LEU A 22 9.54 -6.08 5.06
N THR A 23 9.22 -6.60 6.25
CA THR A 23 8.87 -8.01 6.46
C THR A 23 7.69 -8.41 5.61
N LEU A 24 6.52 -7.78 5.81
CA LEU A 24 5.26 -8.23 5.23
C LEU A 24 5.20 -8.10 3.70
N ARG A 25 5.99 -7.19 3.11
CA ARG A 25 5.96 -6.96 1.66
C ARG A 25 7.07 -7.63 0.89
N HIS A 26 8.23 -7.84 1.53
CA HIS A 26 9.46 -8.15 0.81
C HIS A 26 10.26 -9.31 1.39
N LYS A 27 10.18 -9.54 2.71
CA LYS A 27 11.13 -10.39 3.41
C LYS A 27 10.53 -11.51 4.26
N ALA A 28 9.20 -11.65 4.30
CA ALA A 28 8.54 -12.64 5.15
C ALA A 28 9.07 -14.07 4.91
N ILE A 29 9.14 -14.50 3.65
CA ILE A 29 9.64 -15.83 3.26
C ILE A 29 11.13 -15.98 3.61
N ASP A 30 11.96 -14.99 3.25
CA ASP A 30 13.40 -14.96 3.58
C ASP A 30 13.66 -15.01 5.10
N GLN A 31 12.73 -14.48 5.90
CA GLN A 31 12.79 -14.45 7.36
C GLN A 31 12.18 -15.72 8.01
N GLY A 32 11.75 -16.70 7.20
CA GLY A 32 11.21 -17.97 7.68
C GLY A 32 9.74 -17.94 8.10
N PHE A 33 9.02 -16.85 7.84
CA PHE A 33 7.58 -16.79 8.13
C PHE A 33 6.77 -17.58 7.11
N LYS A 34 5.77 -18.31 7.61
CA LYS A 34 4.74 -18.92 6.77
C LYS A 34 3.71 -17.86 6.41
N ILE A 35 3.63 -17.55 5.12
CA ILE A 35 2.65 -16.62 4.58
C ILE A 35 1.55 -17.41 3.87
N ASN A 36 0.28 -17.10 4.16
CA ASN A 36 -0.84 -17.72 3.47
C ASN A 36 -1.12 -17.05 2.11
N SER A 37 -2.06 -17.61 1.34
CA SER A 37 -2.42 -17.11 0.01
C SER A 37 -2.94 -15.67 0.01
N GLU A 38 -3.43 -15.15 1.14
CA GLU A 38 -3.91 -13.78 1.30
C GLU A 38 -2.84 -12.80 1.84
N GLY A 39 -1.64 -13.28 2.14
CA GLY A 39 -0.53 -12.47 2.65
C GLY A 39 -0.44 -12.35 4.17
N TYR A 40 -1.24 -13.11 4.91
CA TYR A 40 -1.19 -13.14 6.38
C TYR A 40 -0.06 -14.02 6.90
N ILE A 41 0.57 -13.56 7.98
CA ILE A 41 1.48 -14.33 8.83
C ILE A 41 0.93 -14.40 10.25
N ASN A 42 1.27 -15.44 11.01
CA ASN A 42 0.81 -15.60 12.39
C ASN A 42 1.47 -14.56 13.31
N LEU A 43 0.67 -13.88 14.13
CA LEU A 43 1.13 -12.79 14.99
C LEU A 43 1.98 -13.27 16.17
N TYR A 44 1.67 -14.44 16.73
CA TYR A 44 2.49 -15.05 17.77
C TYR A 44 3.86 -15.45 17.22
N GLU A 45 3.92 -16.09 16.05
CA GLU A 45 5.19 -16.40 15.38
C GLU A 45 6.00 -15.13 15.08
N LEU A 46 5.33 -14.07 14.62
CA LEU A 46 5.97 -12.77 14.41
C LEU A 46 6.62 -12.26 15.69
N LEU A 47 5.85 -12.10 16.78
CA LEU A 47 6.34 -11.55 18.05
C LEU A 47 7.45 -12.39 18.69
N ASN A 48 7.46 -13.71 18.49
CA ASN A 48 8.49 -14.60 19.03
C ASN A 48 9.74 -14.74 18.12
N SER A 49 9.74 -14.12 16.95
CA SER A 49 10.92 -14.13 16.07
C SER A 49 12.06 -13.25 16.61
N ASP A 50 13.30 -13.58 16.27
CA ASP A 50 14.47 -12.80 16.66
C ASP A 50 14.42 -11.33 16.22
N ILE A 51 13.69 -11.06 15.13
CA ILE A 51 13.54 -9.73 14.54
C ILE A 51 12.59 -8.85 15.37
N TYR A 52 11.57 -9.47 16.00
CA TYR A 52 10.49 -8.75 16.67
C TYR A 52 10.39 -9.01 18.18
N LYS A 53 11.19 -9.91 18.76
CA LYS A 53 11.22 -10.24 20.21
C LYS A 53 11.34 -9.04 21.16
N ASN A 54 11.85 -7.91 20.65
CA ASN A 54 12.01 -6.67 21.42
C ASN A 54 10.83 -5.70 21.27
N TYR A 55 9.79 -6.04 20.51
CA TYR A 55 8.55 -5.27 20.37
C TYR A 55 7.41 -5.98 21.09
N LYS A 56 6.50 -5.19 21.63
CA LYS A 56 5.33 -5.69 22.34
C LYS A 56 4.09 -5.71 21.44
N LEU A 57 3.09 -6.51 21.84
CA LEU A 57 1.81 -6.62 21.14
C LEU A 57 1.09 -5.27 21.02
N ASP A 58 1.05 -4.49 22.09
CA ASP A 58 0.44 -3.14 22.11
C ASP A 58 1.12 -2.19 21.12
N GLU A 59 2.42 -2.31 20.90
CA GLU A 59 3.14 -1.53 19.89
C GLU A 59 2.73 -1.91 18.46
N ILE A 60 2.55 -3.21 18.17
CA ILE A 60 2.06 -3.67 16.86
C ILE A 60 0.63 -3.18 16.65
N VAL A 61 -0.27 -3.42 17.61
CA VAL A 61 -1.66 -2.95 17.54
C VAL A 61 -1.72 -1.44 17.33
N LYS A 62 -0.88 -0.69 18.05
CA LYS A 62 -0.79 0.77 17.87
C LYS A 62 -0.28 1.16 16.49
N VAL A 63 0.70 0.45 15.92
CA VAL A 63 1.18 0.71 14.55
C VAL A 63 0.12 0.38 13.49
N VAL A 64 -0.76 -0.58 13.74
CA VAL A 64 -1.89 -0.92 12.87
C VAL A 64 -2.97 0.17 12.96
N LYS A 65 -3.41 0.52 14.19
CA LYS A 65 -4.45 1.55 14.44
C LYS A 65 -4.03 2.97 14.05
N ASP A 66 -2.84 3.39 14.45
CA ASP A 66 -2.34 4.76 14.22
C ASP A 66 -1.70 4.90 12.83
N ASN A 67 -1.86 3.92 11.94
CA ASN A 67 -1.29 4.01 10.60
C ASN A 67 -2.07 5.02 9.76
N GLU A 68 -1.52 6.23 9.61
CA GLU A 68 -2.08 7.26 8.72
C GLU A 68 -2.34 6.77 7.29
N LYS A 69 -1.65 5.71 6.84
CA LYS A 69 -1.79 5.15 5.48
C LYS A 69 -2.55 3.83 5.43
N ASN A 70 -3.13 3.40 6.57
CA ASN A 70 -3.82 2.14 6.76
C ASN A 70 -3.10 0.96 6.06
N ARG A 71 -1.80 0.76 6.37
CA ARG A 71 -0.92 -0.16 5.61
C ARG A 71 -1.11 -1.63 5.95
N PHE A 72 -1.61 -1.91 7.15
CA PHE A 72 -1.62 -3.24 7.75
C PHE A 72 -3.03 -3.60 8.17
N LYS A 73 -3.32 -4.90 8.24
CA LYS A 73 -4.58 -5.43 8.72
C LYS A 73 -4.29 -6.56 9.70
N LEU A 74 -4.93 -6.50 10.86
CA LEU A 74 -5.00 -7.60 11.82
C LEU A 74 -6.30 -8.37 11.59
N SER A 75 -6.24 -9.69 11.71
CA SER A 75 -7.41 -10.56 11.61
C SER A 75 -7.22 -11.78 12.49
N ARG A 76 -8.31 -12.26 13.09
CA ARG A 76 -8.34 -13.53 13.82
C ARG A 76 -8.63 -14.70 12.86
N ASN A 77 -8.22 -15.91 13.22
CA ASN A 77 -8.55 -17.16 12.54
C ASN A 77 -9.45 -18.05 13.43
N PRO A 78 -10.57 -18.61 12.92
CA PRO A 78 -11.23 -18.26 11.64
C PRO A 78 -11.70 -16.80 11.70
N SER A 79 -11.79 -16.13 10.53
CA SER A 79 -12.10 -14.71 10.34
C SER A 79 -13.38 -14.28 11.05
N ASP A 80 -13.28 -14.08 12.36
CA ASP A 80 -14.35 -13.67 13.24
C ASP A 80 -14.30 -12.15 13.31
N GLU A 81 -15.05 -11.52 12.40
CA GLU A 81 -15.14 -10.07 12.29
C GLU A 81 -15.73 -9.40 13.54
N SER A 82 -16.30 -10.17 14.48
CA SER A 82 -16.79 -9.65 15.76
C SER A 82 -15.66 -9.32 16.75
N LYS A 83 -14.44 -9.85 16.53
CA LYS A 83 -13.29 -9.62 17.40
C LYS A 83 -12.43 -8.48 16.87
N THR A 84 -12.23 -7.47 17.71
CA THR A 84 -11.43 -6.28 17.38
C THR A 84 -10.03 -6.34 17.98
N GLU A 85 -9.15 -5.42 17.58
CA GLU A 85 -7.85 -5.29 18.21
C GLU A 85 -7.92 -4.90 19.69
N GLU A 86 -9.02 -4.26 20.16
CA GLU A 86 -9.26 -4.09 21.59
C GLU A 86 -9.42 -5.44 22.30
N ASN A 87 -10.19 -6.37 21.72
CA ASN A 87 -10.34 -7.71 22.31
C ASN A 87 -9.02 -8.47 22.37
N LEU A 88 -8.14 -8.29 21.37
CA LEU A 88 -6.78 -8.85 21.38
C LEU A 88 -5.93 -8.31 22.53
N LEU A 89 -6.06 -7.02 22.85
CA LEU A 89 -5.32 -6.42 23.96
C LEU A 89 -5.86 -6.84 25.33
N GLU A 90 -7.17 -7.06 25.45
CA GLU A 90 -7.82 -7.53 26.68
C GLU A 90 -7.52 -9.00 26.98
N ASN A 91 -7.35 -9.83 25.94
CA ASN A 91 -7.02 -11.25 26.07
C ASN A 91 -5.80 -11.62 25.22
N SER A 92 -4.62 -11.20 25.68
CA SER A 92 -3.36 -11.43 24.95
C SER A 92 -3.00 -12.90 24.77
N ASP A 93 -3.59 -13.80 25.55
CA ASP A 93 -3.39 -15.24 25.42
C ASP A 93 -3.93 -15.79 24.09
N GLU A 94 -4.85 -15.06 23.43
CA GLU A 94 -5.37 -15.42 22.12
C GLU A 94 -4.47 -15.00 20.95
N VAL A 95 -3.31 -14.37 21.19
CA VAL A 95 -2.43 -13.83 20.12
C VAL A 95 -2.03 -14.87 19.06
N ASN A 96 -1.99 -16.16 19.42
CA ASN A 96 -1.73 -17.28 18.51
C ASN A 96 -2.83 -17.49 17.45
N TYR A 97 -4.04 -16.98 17.68
CA TYR A 97 -5.14 -17.00 16.71
C TYR A 97 -5.18 -15.75 15.82
N TRP A 98 -4.27 -14.79 16.04
CA TRP A 98 -4.23 -13.56 15.27
C TRP A 98 -3.16 -13.60 14.19
N PHE A 99 -3.45 -12.88 13.12
CA PHE A 99 -2.65 -12.80 11.93
C PHE A 99 -2.52 -11.36 11.48
N ILE A 100 -1.40 -11.03 10.85
CA ILE A 100 -1.13 -9.69 10.31
C ILE A 100 -0.71 -9.77 8.84
N LYS A 101 -1.21 -8.85 8.02
CA LYS A 101 -0.77 -8.67 6.61
C LYS A 101 -0.54 -7.21 6.26
N ALA A 102 0.13 -6.96 5.14
CA ALA A 102 0.10 -5.65 4.48
C ALA A 102 -1.03 -5.60 3.45
N ASN A 103 -1.68 -4.44 3.28
CA ASN A 103 -2.80 -4.30 2.35
C ASN A 103 -2.36 -4.23 0.87
N GLN A 104 -1.14 -3.77 0.62
CA GLN A 104 -0.54 -3.65 -0.72
C GLN A 104 0.98 -3.51 -0.63
N GLY A 105 1.63 -3.42 -1.79
CA GLY A 105 3.03 -3.03 -1.92
C GLY A 105 4.02 -4.19 -1.90
N HIS A 106 3.51 -5.42 -2.03
CA HIS A 106 4.27 -6.65 -2.06
C HIS A 106 5.21 -6.72 -3.27
N SER A 107 6.40 -7.26 -3.05
CA SER A 107 7.26 -7.88 -4.08
C SER A 107 7.28 -9.40 -3.96
N ILE A 108 6.87 -9.93 -2.80
CA ILE A 108 6.55 -11.35 -2.65
C ILE A 108 5.23 -11.62 -3.38
N GLN A 109 5.12 -12.79 -4.01
CA GLN A 109 3.88 -13.19 -4.69
C GLN A 109 2.81 -13.56 -3.66
N ILE A 110 1.64 -12.93 -3.78
CA ILE A 110 0.46 -13.20 -2.96
C ILE A 110 -0.66 -13.55 -3.93
N GLU A 111 -1.20 -14.76 -3.81
CA GLU A 111 -2.17 -15.31 -4.78
C GLU A 111 -3.53 -14.60 -4.70
N ASN A 112 -4.06 -14.46 -3.49
CA ASN A 112 -5.41 -13.96 -3.22
C ASN A 112 -5.36 -12.62 -2.47
N LEU A 113 -4.60 -11.67 -3.02
CA LEU A 113 -4.55 -10.33 -2.43
C LEU A 113 -5.94 -9.67 -2.53
N GLU A 114 -6.41 -9.11 -1.42
CA GLU A 114 -7.73 -8.46 -1.29
C GLU A 114 -7.78 -7.16 -2.11
N LEU A 115 -8.06 -7.29 -3.41
CA LEU A 115 -8.12 -6.23 -4.40
C LEU A 115 -9.45 -6.25 -5.15
N THR A 116 -10.11 -5.11 -5.28
CA THR A 116 -11.36 -4.97 -6.03
C THR A 116 -11.06 -4.44 -7.44
N PRO A 117 -11.51 -5.10 -8.51
CA PRO A 117 -11.35 -4.58 -9.87
C PRO A 117 -12.03 -3.22 -10.07
N ILE A 118 -11.38 -2.32 -10.79
CA ILE A 118 -11.96 -1.04 -11.21
C ILE A 118 -12.53 -1.23 -12.61
N LEU A 119 -13.87 -1.18 -12.72
CA LEU A 119 -14.58 -1.41 -13.99
C LEU A 119 -15.16 -0.14 -14.59
N ASN A 120 -15.34 0.91 -13.78
CA ASN A 120 -15.87 2.20 -14.21
C ASN A 120 -14.87 3.31 -13.88
N HIS A 121 -14.39 4.02 -14.91
CA HIS A 121 -13.45 5.13 -14.71
C HIS A 121 -14.06 6.28 -13.90
N SER A 122 -15.40 6.40 -13.86
CA SER A 122 -16.09 7.48 -13.13
C SER A 122 -15.98 7.33 -11.62
N ASP A 123 -15.72 6.12 -11.12
CA ASP A 123 -15.51 5.86 -9.69
C ASP A 123 -14.17 6.47 -9.20
N PHE A 124 -13.22 6.65 -10.13
CA PHE A 124 -11.89 7.19 -9.88
C PHE A 124 -11.54 8.21 -10.97
N PRO A 125 -12.17 9.40 -10.96
CA PRO A 125 -12.05 10.39 -12.04
C PRO A 125 -10.63 10.93 -12.19
N THR A 126 -9.76 10.74 -11.19
CA THR A 126 -8.36 11.11 -11.26
C THR A 126 -7.53 10.07 -10.51
N ILE A 127 -6.53 9.51 -11.19
CA ILE A 127 -5.48 8.71 -10.55
C ILE A 127 -4.11 9.24 -10.97
N ILE A 128 -3.19 9.31 -10.01
CA ILE A 128 -1.92 10.02 -10.14
C ILE A 128 -0.77 9.13 -9.69
N HIS A 129 0.28 9.08 -10.50
CA HIS A 129 1.58 8.55 -10.10
C HIS A 129 2.56 9.68 -9.81
N GLY A 130 3.08 9.75 -8.59
CA GLY A 130 4.13 10.70 -8.23
C GLY A 130 5.50 10.08 -8.35
N THR A 131 6.39 10.73 -9.10
CA THR A 131 7.79 10.31 -9.26
C THR A 131 8.78 11.45 -8.96
N TYR A 132 10.07 11.12 -8.97
CA TYR A 132 11.15 12.08 -8.84
C TYR A 132 11.60 12.58 -10.21
N GLU A 133 12.12 13.80 -10.25
CA GLU A 133 12.54 14.48 -11.47
C GLU A 133 13.65 13.72 -12.22
N ASP A 134 14.59 13.12 -11.49
CA ASP A 134 15.67 12.30 -12.04
C ASP A 134 15.19 10.96 -12.66
N LYS A 135 13.91 10.62 -12.52
CA LYS A 135 13.29 9.45 -13.16
C LYS A 135 12.44 9.80 -14.37
N TRP A 136 12.13 11.09 -14.56
CA TRP A 136 11.20 11.52 -15.60
C TRP A 136 11.66 11.15 -17.01
N GLU A 137 12.93 11.40 -17.34
CA GLU A 137 13.51 11.10 -18.65
C GLU A 137 13.37 9.63 -19.07
N LEU A 138 13.42 8.72 -18.08
CA LEU A 138 13.20 7.30 -18.32
C LEU A 138 11.72 6.98 -18.46
N ILE A 139 10.88 7.53 -17.59
CA ILE A 139 9.44 7.25 -17.56
C ILE A 139 8.74 7.79 -18.79
N LYS A 140 9.15 8.96 -19.31
CA LYS A 140 8.55 9.53 -20.53
C LYS A 140 8.76 8.63 -21.76
N THR A 141 9.86 7.87 -21.79
CA THR A 141 10.18 6.99 -22.93
C THR A 141 9.73 5.55 -22.72
N GLN A 142 9.80 5.02 -21.49
CA GLN A 142 9.55 3.61 -21.18
C GLN A 142 8.20 3.36 -20.50
N GLY A 143 7.54 4.40 -20.01
CA GLY A 143 6.34 4.29 -19.18
C GLY A 143 6.65 4.02 -17.70
N LEU A 144 5.59 3.77 -16.95
CA LEU A 144 5.65 3.43 -15.53
C LEU A 144 5.92 1.94 -15.36
N ASN A 145 6.91 1.57 -14.56
CA ASN A 145 7.25 0.18 -14.26
C ASN A 145 6.95 -0.15 -12.79
N ARG A 146 6.37 -1.34 -12.52
CA ARG A 146 6.17 -1.87 -11.16
C ARG A 146 7.47 -2.15 -10.40
N MET A 147 8.59 -2.17 -11.12
CA MET A 147 9.93 -2.52 -10.63
C MET A 147 9.88 -3.92 -9.99
N SER A 148 10.38 -4.07 -8.77
CA SER A 148 10.32 -5.33 -8.04
C SER A 148 8.95 -5.64 -7.43
N ARG A 149 8.00 -4.70 -7.42
CA ARG A 149 6.67 -4.92 -6.83
C ARG A 149 5.74 -5.64 -7.78
N ASN A 150 4.64 -6.17 -7.27
CA ASN A 150 3.62 -6.83 -8.07
C ASN A 150 2.79 -5.84 -8.91
N HIS A 151 2.73 -4.57 -8.52
CA HIS A 151 1.89 -3.55 -9.17
C HIS A 151 2.57 -2.18 -9.22
N ILE A 152 2.26 -1.40 -10.25
CA ILE A 152 2.38 0.06 -10.29
C ILE A 152 1.33 0.64 -9.34
N HIS A 153 1.69 1.66 -8.56
CA HIS A 153 0.82 2.26 -7.55
C HIS A 153 0.42 3.66 -7.96
N PHE A 154 -0.85 3.99 -7.77
CA PHE A 154 -1.43 5.30 -8.02
C PHE A 154 -2.22 5.78 -6.80
N SER A 155 -2.26 7.10 -6.67
CA SER A 155 -3.07 7.81 -5.69
C SER A 155 -4.36 8.29 -6.34
N ILE A 156 -5.48 8.29 -5.61
CA ILE A 156 -6.78 8.81 -6.10
C ILE A 156 -6.87 10.35 -6.08
N GLY A 157 -5.77 11.02 -5.75
CA GLY A 157 -5.66 12.48 -5.66
C GLY A 157 -4.27 12.93 -5.20
N LEU A 158 -4.11 14.21 -4.92
CA LEU A 158 -2.85 14.81 -4.45
C LEU A 158 -2.65 14.60 -2.94
N PRO A 159 -1.39 14.61 -2.46
CA PRO A 159 -1.11 14.43 -1.04
C PRO A 159 -1.60 15.68 -0.30
N GLY A 160 -2.56 15.50 0.60
CA GLY A 160 -3.22 16.60 1.32
C GLY A 160 -4.67 16.83 0.91
N ASP A 161 -5.12 16.23 -0.20
CA ASP A 161 -6.55 16.12 -0.47
C ASP A 161 -7.17 15.21 0.59
N GLY A 162 -8.33 15.59 1.14
CA GLY A 162 -8.94 14.91 2.30
C GLY A 162 -9.25 13.43 2.08
N GLU A 163 -9.36 13.00 0.82
CA GLU A 163 -9.62 11.60 0.42
C GLU A 163 -8.33 10.78 0.24
N VAL A 164 -7.16 11.41 0.21
CA VAL A 164 -5.89 10.78 -0.13
C VAL A 164 -5.11 10.37 1.11
N ILE A 165 -5.37 9.14 1.51
CA ILE A 165 -4.75 8.52 2.70
C ILE A 165 -3.38 7.92 2.34
N SER A 166 -3.24 7.33 1.15
CA SER A 166 -2.01 6.66 0.73
C SER A 166 -1.88 6.59 -0.80
N GLY A 167 -0.67 6.31 -1.32
CA GLY A 167 -0.43 6.18 -2.76
C GLY A 167 0.70 7.06 -3.29
N MET A 168 1.01 8.18 -2.63
CA MET A 168 2.05 9.12 -3.08
C MET A 168 2.92 9.66 -1.94
N ARG A 169 4.17 10.03 -2.25
CA ARG A 169 5.06 10.72 -1.30
C ARG A 169 4.97 12.23 -1.55
N THR A 170 4.99 13.02 -0.48
CA THR A 170 5.01 14.49 -0.56
C THR A 170 6.29 15.06 -1.19
N SER A 171 7.35 14.24 -1.26
CA SER A 171 8.62 14.59 -1.88
C SER A 171 8.66 14.43 -3.40
N CYS A 172 7.62 13.85 -4.02
CA CYS A 172 7.57 13.71 -5.48
C CYS A 172 7.57 15.09 -6.16
N LYS A 173 8.19 15.16 -7.33
CA LYS A 173 8.40 16.40 -8.10
C LYS A 173 7.71 16.40 -9.46
N VAL A 174 7.30 15.23 -9.93
CA VAL A 174 6.56 15.05 -11.18
C VAL A 174 5.31 14.23 -10.86
N LEU A 175 4.18 14.67 -11.39
CA LEU A 175 2.86 14.08 -11.23
C LEU A 175 2.37 13.63 -12.60
N ILE A 176 2.12 12.33 -12.74
CA ILE A 176 1.66 11.72 -13.99
C ILE A 176 0.20 11.33 -13.78
N TYR A 177 -0.69 11.98 -14.51
CA TYR A 177 -2.13 11.69 -14.51
C TYR A 177 -2.38 10.60 -15.55
N ILE A 178 -3.22 9.61 -15.21
CA ILE A 178 -3.49 8.46 -16.07
C ILE A 178 -4.86 8.59 -16.70
N ASN A 179 -4.93 8.38 -18.01
CA ASN A 179 -6.16 8.23 -18.76
C ASN A 179 -6.78 6.85 -18.46
N LEU A 180 -7.42 6.74 -17.29
CA LEU A 180 -8.02 5.50 -16.80
C LEU A 180 -9.13 5.00 -17.73
N LYS A 181 -9.88 5.91 -18.35
CA LYS A 181 -10.92 5.57 -19.34
C LYS A 181 -10.33 4.77 -20.49
N LYS A 182 -9.30 5.31 -21.15
CA LYS A 182 -8.62 4.64 -22.26
C LYS A 182 -8.03 3.30 -21.81
N ALA A 183 -7.41 3.25 -20.65
CA ALA A 183 -6.81 2.01 -20.14
C ALA A 183 -7.85 0.90 -19.89
N ILE A 184 -9.04 1.25 -19.38
CA ILE A 184 -10.15 0.30 -19.20
C ILE A 184 -10.72 -0.15 -20.55
N GLU A 185 -10.90 0.77 -21.50
CA GLU A 185 -11.35 0.45 -22.87
C GLU A 185 -10.39 -0.53 -23.57
N ASP A 186 -9.08 -0.36 -23.34
CA ASP A 186 -8.02 -1.25 -23.81
C ASP A 186 -7.83 -2.52 -22.95
N LYS A 187 -8.73 -2.76 -21.98
CA LYS A 187 -8.77 -3.93 -21.10
C LYS A 187 -7.52 -4.11 -20.23
N ILE A 188 -6.84 -3.02 -19.89
CA ILE A 188 -5.74 -3.03 -18.92
C ILE A 188 -6.34 -3.16 -17.51
N PRO A 189 -5.91 -4.14 -16.72
CA PRO A 189 -6.46 -4.33 -15.39
C PRO A 189 -6.01 -3.23 -14.42
N PHE A 190 -6.98 -2.67 -13.70
CA PHE A 190 -6.77 -1.79 -12.56
C PHE A 190 -7.57 -2.31 -11.36
N TYR A 191 -7.02 -2.12 -10.17
CA TYR A 191 -7.63 -2.54 -8.92
C TYR A 191 -7.55 -1.44 -7.87
N ILE A 192 -8.44 -1.47 -6.89
CA ILE A 192 -8.38 -0.67 -5.67
C ILE A 192 -8.14 -1.60 -4.47
N SER A 193 -7.18 -1.24 -3.61
CA SER A 193 -6.96 -1.93 -2.34
C SER A 193 -7.92 -1.44 -1.25
N SER A 194 -8.04 -2.20 -0.16
CA SER A 194 -8.79 -1.81 1.04
C SER A 194 -8.36 -0.45 1.62
N ASN A 195 -7.10 -0.07 1.43
CA ASN A 195 -6.55 1.23 1.86
C ASN A 195 -6.52 2.30 0.76
N LYS A 196 -7.41 2.18 -0.24
CA LYS A 196 -7.68 3.18 -1.29
C LYS A 196 -6.47 3.51 -2.17
N VAL A 197 -5.61 2.53 -2.43
CA VAL A 197 -4.52 2.66 -3.42
C VAL A 197 -4.93 1.97 -4.69
N VAL A 198 -4.82 2.69 -5.81
CA VAL A 198 -5.07 2.13 -7.14
C VAL A 198 -3.82 1.39 -7.61
N LEU A 199 -3.99 0.21 -8.17
CA LEU A 199 -2.92 -0.72 -8.52
C LEU A 199 -3.10 -1.23 -9.96
N CYS A 200 -2.02 -1.29 -10.73
CA CYS A 200 -2.00 -1.87 -12.07
C CYS A 200 -0.82 -2.85 -12.18
N PRO A 201 -1.01 -4.11 -12.63
CA PRO A 201 0.10 -5.05 -12.83
C PRO A 201 0.92 -4.74 -14.09
N GLY A 202 0.49 -3.76 -14.90
CA GLY A 202 1.03 -3.45 -16.21
C GLY A 202 0.31 -4.19 -17.34
N ILE A 203 0.54 -3.76 -18.57
CA ILE A 203 -0.05 -4.32 -19.79
C ILE A 203 0.41 -5.77 -19.95
N LEU A 204 -0.52 -6.71 -20.11
CA LEU A 204 -0.22 -8.14 -20.35
C LEU A 204 0.85 -8.72 -19.39
N ASN A 205 0.83 -8.28 -18.12
CA ASN A 205 1.81 -8.67 -17.09
C ASN A 205 3.28 -8.29 -17.36
N THR A 206 3.54 -7.41 -18.33
CA THR A 206 4.88 -6.84 -18.59
C THR A 206 5.44 -6.08 -17.39
N GLY A 207 4.58 -5.65 -16.46
CA GLY A 207 4.95 -4.74 -15.39
C GLY A 207 4.97 -3.27 -15.78
N ILE A 208 4.62 -2.95 -17.03
CA ILE A 208 4.74 -1.61 -17.60
C ILE A 208 3.37 -1.05 -17.99
N LEU A 209 3.14 0.23 -17.70
CA LEU A 209 2.06 1.04 -18.28
C LEU A 209 2.71 2.12 -19.15
N THR A 210 2.48 2.08 -20.45
CA THR A 210 3.15 2.93 -21.44
C THR A 210 2.67 4.39 -21.37
N PRO A 211 3.47 5.36 -21.88
CA PRO A 211 3.10 6.78 -21.91
C PRO A 211 1.82 7.08 -22.68
N GLU A 212 1.39 6.19 -23.58
CA GLU A 212 0.12 6.27 -24.30
C GLU A 212 -1.12 6.37 -23.38
N TYR A 213 -0.99 5.94 -22.13
CA TYR A 213 -2.03 6.02 -21.10
C TYR A 213 -1.86 7.20 -20.15
N PHE A 214 -0.91 8.10 -20.40
CA PHE A 214 -0.80 9.34 -19.64
C PHE A 214 -1.80 10.35 -20.20
N GLU A 215 -2.56 10.97 -19.32
CA GLU A 215 -3.48 12.06 -19.66
C GLU A 215 -2.74 13.40 -19.70
N LYS A 216 -1.89 13.65 -18.70
CA LYS A 216 -1.00 14.81 -18.62
C LYS A 216 0.09 14.57 -17.59
N VAL A 217 1.17 15.35 -17.70
CA VAL A 217 2.29 15.30 -16.74
C VAL A 217 2.61 16.70 -16.27
N VAL A 218 2.70 16.88 -14.95
CA VAL A 218 2.87 18.19 -14.32
C VAL A 218 4.06 18.16 -13.35
N SER A 219 4.95 19.13 -13.47
CA SER A 219 6.03 19.34 -12.50
C SER A 219 5.50 19.96 -11.20
N LYS A 220 6.30 19.93 -10.13
CA LYS A 220 5.91 20.55 -8.86
C LYS A 220 5.65 22.06 -8.96
N SER A 221 6.22 22.74 -9.96
CA SER A 221 5.96 24.16 -10.21
C SER A 221 4.67 24.41 -11.03
N GLY A 222 3.89 23.36 -11.32
CA GLY A 222 2.65 23.47 -12.09
C GLY A 222 2.87 23.55 -13.60
N ILE A 223 4.09 23.28 -14.08
CA ILE A 223 4.41 23.31 -15.51
C ILE A 223 4.06 21.96 -16.12
N GLU A 224 3.30 21.98 -17.21
CA GLU A 224 3.01 20.79 -18.00
C GLU A 224 4.27 20.34 -18.76
N LEU A 225 4.56 19.05 -18.72
CA LEU A 225 5.72 18.43 -19.34
C LEU A 225 5.28 17.59 -20.54
N GLU A 226 5.99 17.72 -21.66
CA GLU A 226 5.76 16.92 -22.86
C GLU A 226 6.33 15.49 -22.71
N PHE A 227 5.68 14.52 -23.37
CA PHE A 227 6.04 13.10 -23.35
C PHE A 227 5.66 12.39 -24.65
#